data_AF-A0A8J2JJX9-F1
#
_entry.id   AF-A0A8J2JJX9-F1
#
_cell.length_a   1.000
_cell.length_b   1.000
_cell.length_c   1.000
_cell.angle_alpha   90.00
_cell.angle_beta   90.00
_cell.angle_gamma   90.00
#
_symmetry.space_group_name_H-M   'P 1'
#
loop_
_entity.id
_entity.type
_entity.pdbx_description
1 polymer ?
#
loop_
_entity_poly.entity_id
_entity_poly.type
_entity_poly.pdbx_seq_one_letter_code
_entity_poly.pdbx_strand_id
1 'polypeptide(L)' 'MDTKQRIVYFVLVAFLILHSASPANGNSAKRCTNCTCPRNIWRVCSTDGRMYSNSCLLDCDRICDPSVKLAEGKKPPCKS' A
#
# COMPACT_ATOMS: atom_id res chain seq x y z
N MET A 1 42.91 -19.34 8.00
CA MET A 1 41.85 -18.44 8.51
C MET A 1 41.85 -18.55 10.02
N ASP A 2 42.30 -17.52 10.70
CA ASP A 2 42.40 -17.50 12.16
C ASP A 2 41.02 -17.67 12.82
N THR A 3 40.95 -18.27 14.00
CA THR A 3 39.70 -18.45 14.77
C THR A 3 39.03 -17.10 15.03
N LYS A 4 39.84 -16.05 15.24
CA LYS A 4 39.40 -14.66 15.36
C LYS A 4 38.71 -14.16 14.07
N GLN A 5 39.26 -14.49 12.91
CA GLN A 5 38.70 -14.10 11.62
C GLN A 5 37.38 -14.83 11.32
N ARG A 6 37.24 -16.09 11.76
CA ARG A 6 35.98 -16.83 11.68
C ARG A 6 34.89 -16.19 12.55
N ILE A 7 35.22 -15.83 13.79
CA ILE A 7 34.29 -15.15 14.71
C ILE A 7 33.83 -13.82 14.12
N VAL A 8 34.76 -12.99 13.61
CA VAL A 8 34.43 -11.72 12.96
C VAL A 8 33.52 -11.94 11.75
N TYR A 9 33.82 -12.95 10.92
CA TYR A 9 32.98 -13.30 9.77
C TYR A 9 31.56 -13.73 10.17
N PHE A 10 31.42 -14.58 11.19
CA PHE A 10 30.12 -15.01 11.70
C PHE A 10 29.28 -13.84 12.23
N VAL A 11 29.90 -12.91 12.97
CA VAL A 11 29.22 -11.71 13.49
C VAL A 11 28.76 -10.81 12.34
N LEU A 12 29.62 -10.53 11.35
CA LEU A 12 29.26 -9.71 10.19
C LEU A 12 28.11 -10.32 9.37
N VAL A 13 28.15 -11.63 9.12
CA VAL A 13 27.09 -12.34 8.39
C VAL A 13 25.77 -12.29 9.17
N ALA A 14 25.78 -12.47 10.49
CA ALA A 14 24.58 -12.37 11.33
C ALA A 14 23.94 -10.97 11.31
N PHE A 15 24.76 -9.91 11.34
CA PHE A 15 24.26 -8.52 11.25
C PHE A 15 23.59 -8.20 9.92
N LEU A 16 24.11 -8.74 8.80
CA LEU A 16 23.52 -8.58 7.47
C LEU A 16 22.18 -9.34 7.35
N ILE A 17 22.07 -10.51 7.98
CA ILE A 17 20.83 -11.31 7.98
C ILE A 17 19.75 -10.63 8.83
N LEU A 18 20.10 -10.02 9.97
CA LEU A 18 19.15 -9.35 10.86
C LEU A 18 18.58 -8.03 10.31
N HIS A 19 19.29 -7.32 9.41
CA HIS A 19 18.81 -6.06 8.81
C HIS A 19 17.82 -6.24 7.66
N SER A 20 17.70 -7.44 7.08
CA SER A 20 16.84 -7.68 5.91
C SER A 20 15.44 -8.18 6.26
N ALA A 21 15.14 -8.38 7.55
CA ALA A 21 13.79 -8.69 8.01
C ALA A 21 12.93 -7.42 8.04
N SER A 22 12.44 -6.99 6.88
CA SER A 22 11.35 -6.01 6.82
C SER A 22 10.08 -6.69 7.33
N PRO A 23 9.40 -6.17 8.37
CA PRO A 23 8.10 -6.70 8.76
C PRO A 23 7.15 -6.47 7.59
N ALA A 24 6.62 -7.55 7.02
CA ALA A 24 5.54 -7.48 6.06
C ALA A 24 4.32 -6.89 6.78
N ASN A 25 4.20 -5.56 6.75
CA ASN A 25 3.02 -4.86 7.24
C ASN A 25 1.90 -5.11 6.24
N GLY A 26 1.18 -6.20 6.47
CA GLY A 26 0.01 -6.61 5.69
C GLY A 26 -1.13 -5.62 5.93
N ASN A 27 -1.09 -4.47 5.26
CA ASN A 27 -2.28 -3.69 5.02
C ASN A 27 -3.14 -4.47 4.02
N SER A 28 -3.91 -5.43 4.54
CA SER A 28 -4.95 -6.12 3.78
C SER A 28 -5.93 -5.05 3.33
N ALA A 29 -5.79 -4.60 2.09
CA ALA A 29 -6.76 -3.74 1.43
C ALA A 29 -8.11 -4.45 1.53
N LYS A 30 -8.97 -3.92 2.40
CA LYS A 30 -10.30 -4.47 2.71
C LYS A 30 -11.13 -4.33 1.44
N ARG A 31 -11.05 -5.32 0.54
CA ARG A 31 -11.69 -5.24 -0.77
C ARG A 31 -13.19 -5.41 -0.56
N CYS A 32 -13.98 -4.36 -0.81
CA CYS A 32 -15.43 -4.51 -0.93
C CYS A 32 -15.74 -5.42 -2.13
N THR A 33 -16.20 -6.64 -1.88
CA THR A 33 -16.46 -7.65 -2.91
C THR A 33 -17.85 -7.53 -3.55
N ASN A 34 -18.75 -6.70 -3.01
CA ASN A 34 -20.14 -6.66 -3.42
C ASN A 34 -20.54 -5.29 -3.98
N CYS A 35 -19.92 -4.89 -5.09
CA CYS A 35 -20.30 -3.67 -5.82
C CYS A 35 -20.40 -3.93 -7.33
N THR A 36 -21.52 -3.53 -7.89
CA THR A 36 -21.73 -3.51 -9.34
C THR A 36 -21.48 -2.10 -9.85
N CYS A 37 -20.35 -1.88 -10.50
CA CYS A 37 -20.00 -0.60 -11.11
C CYS A 37 -19.79 -0.73 -12.63
N PRO A 38 -20.12 0.31 -13.42
CA PRO A 38 -19.73 0.37 -14.81
C PRO A 38 -18.19 0.38 -14.97
N ARG A 39 -17.71 -0.06 -16.13
CA ARG A 39 -16.28 -0.15 -16.47
C ARG A 39 -15.71 1.11 -17.15
N ASN A 40 -16.45 2.22 -17.10
CA ASN A 40 -15.99 3.51 -17.58
C ASN A 40 -14.79 4.00 -16.77
N ILE A 41 -13.84 4.66 -17.44
CA ILE A 41 -12.61 5.16 -16.83
C ILE A 41 -12.68 6.69 -16.76
N TRP A 42 -13.20 7.19 -15.64
CA TRP A 42 -13.19 8.60 -15.25
C TRP A 42 -12.49 8.73 -13.92
N ARG A 43 -11.16 8.75 -13.96
CA ARG A 43 -10.31 8.65 -12.77
C ARG A 43 -10.63 9.76 -11.77
N VAL A 44 -10.77 9.38 -10.50
CA VAL A 44 -10.98 10.30 -9.37
C VAL A 44 -9.97 10.00 -8.26
N CYS A 45 -9.74 10.99 -7.40
CA CYS A 45 -8.84 10.90 -6.26
C CYS A 45 -9.62 10.91 -4.95
N SER A 46 -9.22 10.10 -3.98
CA SER A 46 -9.65 10.29 -2.59
C SER A 46 -8.70 11.22 -1.83
N THR A 47 -9.14 11.71 -0.67
CA THR A 47 -8.35 12.55 0.25
C THR A 47 -7.05 11.88 0.68
N ASP A 48 -7.04 10.55 0.74
CA ASP A 48 -5.90 9.73 1.14
C ASP A 48 -4.92 9.48 -0.02
N GLY A 49 -5.14 10.12 -1.18
CA GLY A 49 -4.29 9.97 -2.36
C GLY A 49 -4.53 8.70 -3.17
N ARG A 50 -5.52 7.86 -2.81
CA ARG A 50 -5.90 6.68 -3.61
C ARG A 50 -6.60 7.12 -4.89
N MET A 51 -6.30 6.45 -6.00
CA MET A 51 -6.93 6.69 -7.30
C MET A 51 -7.95 5.60 -7.61
N TYR A 52 -9.15 5.99 -8.01
CA TYR A 52 -10.22 5.07 -8.42
C TYR A 52 -10.50 5.25 -9.92
N SER A 53 -10.82 4.18 -10.63
CA SER A 53 -11.09 4.24 -12.07
C SER A 53 -12.35 5.04 -12.40
N ASN A 54 -13.30 5.13 -11.47
CA ASN A 54 -14.49 5.98 -11.55
C ASN A 54 -15.03 6.28 -10.14
N SER A 55 -15.98 7.21 -10.05
CA SER A 55 -16.64 7.58 -8.80
C SER A 55 -17.39 6.42 -8.14
N CYS A 56 -18.05 5.55 -8.91
CA CYS A 56 -18.74 4.38 -8.38
C CYS A 56 -17.80 3.47 -7.58
N LEU A 57 -16.58 3.24 -8.08
CA LEU A 57 -15.59 2.44 -7.36
C LEU A 57 -15.07 3.12 -6.09
N LEU A 58 -15.00 4.45 -6.05
CA LEU A 58 -14.68 5.21 -4.83
C LEU A 58 -15.80 5.06 -3.80
N ASP A 59 -17.05 5.26 -4.21
CA ASP A 59 -18.22 5.13 -3.34
C ASP A 59 -18.39 3.68 -2.84
N CYS A 60 -18.07 2.71 -3.69
CA CYS A 60 -18.04 1.30 -3.31
C CYS A 60 -17.06 1.05 -2.16
N ASP A 61 -15.83 1.56 -2.26
CA ASP A 61 -14.82 1.38 -1.22
C ASP A 61 -15.23 2.07 0.10
N ARG A 62 -15.95 3.21 -0.01
CA ARG A 62 -16.53 3.92 1.13
C ARG A 62 -17.52 3.09 1.94
N ILE A 63 -18.14 2.06 1.35
CA ILE A 63 -19.04 1.14 2.08
C ILE A 63 -18.26 0.33 3.13
N CYS A 64 -17.01 -0.05 2.85
CA CYS A 64 -16.20 -0.85 3.78
C CYS A 64 -15.16 -0.02 4.56
N ASP A 65 -14.81 1.16 4.04
CA ASP A 65 -13.91 2.12 4.64
C ASP A 65 -14.55 3.53 4.62
N PRO A 66 -15.31 3.91 5.67
CA PRO A 66 -15.92 5.24 5.78
C PRO A 66 -14.93 6.41 5.75
N SER A 67 -13.63 6.16 5.87
CA SER A 67 -12.58 7.18 5.78
C SER A 67 -12.37 7.65 4.33
N VAL A 68 -12.78 6.85 3.34
CA VAL A 68 -12.67 7.19 1.91
C VAL A 68 -13.57 8.39 1.60
N LYS A 69 -12.94 9.53 1.32
CA LYS A 69 -13.60 10.76 0.89
C LYS A 69 -13.07 11.19 -0.47
N LEU A 70 -13.92 11.74 -1.32
CA LEU A 70 -13.48 12.34 -2.59
C LEU A 70 -12.57 13.54 -2.30
N ALA A 71 -11.43 13.62 -2.97
CA ALA A 71 -10.59 14.81 -2.95
C ALA A 71 -11.10 15.82 -3.99
N GLU A 72 -11.93 16.75 -3.53
CA GLU A 72 -12.42 17.85 -4.37
C GLU A 72 -11.26 18.65 -4.96
N GLY A 73 -11.35 18.99 -6.25
CA GLY A 73 -10.33 19.77 -6.95
C GLY A 73 -9.02 19.03 -7.28
N LYS A 74 -8.79 17.80 -6.77
CA LYS A 74 -7.61 17.00 -7.17
C LYS A 74 -7.85 16.32 -8.52
N LYS A 75 -7.02 16.68 -9.50
CA LYS A 75 -6.97 15.99 -10.80
C LYS A 75 -6.03 14.77 -10.72
N PRO A 76 -6.33 13.68 -11.44
CA PRO A 76 -5.38 12.60 -11.64
C PRO A 76 -4.11 13.10 -12.38
N PRO A 77 -2.93 12.52 -12.13
CA PRO A 77 -2.64 11.49 -11.13
C PRO A 77 -2.74 12.03 -9.69
N CYS A 78 -3.28 11.21 -8.79
CA CYS A 78 -3.45 11.58 -7.38
C CYS A 78 -2.07 11.69 -6.71
N LYS A 79 -1.50 12.90 -6.68
CA LYS A 79 -0.29 13.19 -5.92
C LYS A 79 -0.69 13.71 -4.53
N SER A 80 0.03 13.27 -3.51
CA SER A 80 -0.11 13.69 -2.11
C SER A 80 0.08 15.19 -1.99
#